data_AF-A0A8T4WQW9-F1
#
_entry.id   AF-A0A8T4WQW9-F1
#
_cell.length_a   1.000
_cell.length_b   1.000
_cell.length_c   1.000
_cell.angle_alpha   90.00
_cell.angle_beta   90.00
_cell.angle_gamma   90.00
#
_symmetry.space_group_name_H-M   'P 1'
#
loop_
_entity.id
_entity.type
_entity.pdbx_description
1 polymer ?
#
loop_
_entity_poly.entity_id
_entity_poly.type
_entity_poly.pdbx_seq_one_letter_code
_entity_poly.pdbx_strand_id
1 'polypeptide(L)'
;MLSSISVTLNEVIWFFLLSIYATAVTLGTKFSYELMRKKGFEKNVAVYYNRKIIHMLAGGVVVLLVPYLFASPWMPLLAGIVLTVFTYIPHKTGKILYWFQTEDNLNDVNFCLMWALTVFLIWLVVGTPWIAIIPPLFMAFGDGVTGVVRNAVFKKRTKNPIGNVFMV
;
A
#
# COMPACT_ATOMS: atom_id res chain seq x y z
N MET A 1 14.34 30.91 8.46
CA MET A 1 14.67 29.97 9.56
C MET A 1 13.41 29.53 10.31
N LEU A 2 12.55 30.44 10.79
CA LEU A 2 11.27 30.05 11.42
C LEU A 2 10.31 29.34 10.44
N SER A 3 10.25 29.81 9.18
CA SER A 3 9.44 29.18 8.12
C SER A 3 9.90 27.78 7.73
N SER A 4 11.20 27.53 7.68
CA SER A 4 11.76 26.21 7.39
C SER A 4 11.49 25.23 8.53
N ILE A 5 11.61 25.68 9.78
CA ILE A 5 11.31 24.86 10.96
C ILE A 5 9.82 24.48 11.00
N SER A 6 8.91 25.41 10.69
CA SER A 6 7.47 25.10 10.64
C SER A 6 7.12 24.12 9.53
N VAL A 7 7.78 24.20 8.35
CA VAL A 7 7.58 23.25 7.26
C VAL A 7 8.04 21.85 7.69
N THR A 8 9.25 21.72 8.25
CA THR A 8 9.76 20.43 8.71
C THR A 8 8.90 19.83 9.83
N LEU A 9 8.44 20.63 10.79
CA LEU A 9 7.55 20.14 11.84
C LEU A 9 6.22 19.60 11.28
N ASN A 10 5.65 20.30 10.29
CA ASN A 10 4.43 19.83 9.62
C ASN A 10 4.65 18.51 8.87
N GLU A 11 5.77 18.34 8.16
CA GLU A 11 6.10 17.08 7.49
C GLU A 11 6.23 15.92 8.48
N VAL A 12 6.86 16.15 9.64
CA VAL A 12 6.97 15.15 10.70
C VAL A 12 5.60 14.76 11.27
N ILE A 13 4.72 15.74 11.50
CA ILE A 13 3.35 15.47 11.96
C ILE A 13 2.61 14.61 10.93
N TRP A 14 2.65 14.98 9.64
CA TRP A 14 2.01 14.22 8.58
C TRP A 14 2.60 12.83 8.40
N PHE A 15 3.92 12.68 8.56
CA PHE A 15 4.59 11.38 8.58
C PHE A 15 3.96 10.45 9.64
N PHE A 16 3.79 10.92 10.87
CA PHE A 16 3.20 10.11 11.94
C PHE A 16 1.71 9.85 11.71
N LEU A 17 0.95 10.87 11.32
CA LEU A 17 -0.49 10.72 11.05
C LEU A 17 -0.77 9.71 9.94
N LEU A 18 -0.05 9.79 8.82
CA LEU A 18 -0.21 8.87 7.70
C LEU A 18 0.30 7.46 8.04
N SER A 19 1.36 7.34 8.83
CA SER A 19 1.85 6.03 9.31
C SER A 19 0.84 5.34 10.23
N ILE A 20 0.23 6.10 11.14
CA ILE A 20 -0.86 5.63 12.01
C ILE A 20 -2.06 5.22 11.16
N TYR A 21 -2.46 6.06 10.20
CA TYR A 21 -3.55 5.75 9.27
C TYR A 21 -3.30 4.46 8.49
N ALA A 22 -2.14 4.32 7.84
CA ALA A 22 -1.79 3.14 7.04
C ALA A 22 -1.76 1.87 7.89
N THR A 23 -1.23 1.96 9.12
CA THR A 23 -1.22 0.86 10.08
C THR A 23 -2.64 0.50 10.54
N ALA A 24 -3.47 1.50 10.86
CA ALA A 24 -4.85 1.30 11.28
C ALA A 24 -5.70 0.65 10.18
N VAL A 25 -5.55 1.08 8.92
CA VAL A 25 -6.15 0.44 7.75
C VAL A 25 -5.72 -1.03 7.66
N THR A 26 -4.40 -1.28 7.75
CA THR A 26 -3.83 -2.63 7.62
C THR A 26 -4.35 -3.57 8.70
N LEU A 27 -4.33 -3.15 9.96
CA LEU A 27 -4.87 -3.94 11.09
C LEU A 27 -6.39 -4.09 11.00
N GLY A 28 -7.10 -3.02 10.60
CA GLY A 28 -8.55 -3.00 10.44
C GLY A 28 -9.05 -3.98 9.39
N THR A 29 -8.27 -4.27 8.34
CA THR A 29 -8.65 -5.28 7.33
C THR A 29 -8.82 -6.69 7.91
N LYS A 30 -8.29 -6.98 9.11
CA LYS A 30 -8.58 -8.23 9.82
C LYS A 30 -10.09 -8.44 10.00
N PHE A 31 -10.85 -7.38 10.29
CA PHE A 31 -12.31 -7.45 10.37
C PHE A 31 -12.93 -7.88 9.03
N SER A 32 -12.47 -7.31 7.91
CA SER A 32 -12.93 -7.66 6.56
C SER A 32 -12.63 -9.13 6.23
N TYR A 33 -11.44 -9.62 6.60
CA TYR A 33 -11.08 -11.04 6.47
C TYR A 33 -12.04 -11.95 7.24
N GLU A 34 -12.27 -11.69 8.52
CA GLU A 34 -13.15 -12.53 9.35
C GLU A 34 -14.60 -12.50 8.81
N LEU A 35 -15.07 -11.36 8.32
CA LEU A 35 -16.37 -11.24 7.67
C LEU A 35 -16.46 -12.10 6.40
N MET A 36 -15.44 -12.07 5.54
CA MET A 36 -15.37 -12.90 4.34
C MET A 36 -15.33 -14.39 4.68
N ARG A 37 -14.55 -14.77 5.71
CA ARG A 37 -14.49 -16.16 6.20
C ARG A 37 -15.85 -16.64 6.72
N LYS A 38 -16.57 -15.81 7.49
CA LYS A 38 -17.94 -16.10 7.94
C LYS A 38 -18.93 -16.28 6.79
N LYS A 39 -18.72 -15.57 5.68
CA LYS A 39 -19.51 -15.70 4.45
C LYS A 39 -19.08 -16.87 3.55
N GLY A 40 -18.15 -17.72 4.01
CA GLY A 40 -17.73 -18.93 3.29
C GLY A 40 -16.65 -18.73 2.22
N PHE A 41 -16.01 -17.56 2.15
CA PHE A 41 -14.92 -17.32 1.20
C PHE A 41 -13.70 -18.16 1.58
N GLU A 42 -13.04 -18.80 0.60
CA GLU A 42 -11.76 -19.51 0.81
C GLU A 42 -10.70 -18.58 1.43
N LYS A 43 -9.80 -19.13 2.26
CA LYS A 43 -8.74 -18.37 2.94
C LYS A 43 -7.92 -17.53 1.97
N ASN A 44 -7.45 -18.15 0.89
CA ASN A 44 -6.60 -17.49 -0.10
C ASN A 44 -7.34 -16.36 -0.85
N VAL A 45 -8.65 -16.53 -1.07
CA VAL A 45 -9.50 -15.50 -1.69
C VAL A 45 -9.66 -14.31 -0.74
N ALA A 46 -9.95 -14.55 0.55
CA ALA A 46 -10.10 -13.51 1.55
C ALA A 46 -8.78 -12.73 1.79
N VAL A 47 -7.65 -13.44 1.89
CA VAL A 47 -6.30 -12.85 1.98
C VAL A 47 -6.02 -11.96 0.76
N TYR A 48 -6.36 -12.43 -0.43
CA TYR A 48 -6.14 -11.67 -1.66
C TYR A 48 -6.96 -10.37 -1.68
N TYR A 49 -8.25 -10.41 -1.34
CA TYR A 49 -9.07 -9.20 -1.25
C TYR A 49 -8.50 -8.21 -0.23
N ASN A 50 -8.10 -8.70 0.93
CA ASN A 50 -7.50 -7.86 1.96
C ASN A 50 -6.22 -7.17 1.48
N ARG A 51 -5.34 -7.87 0.77
CA ARG A 51 -4.17 -7.23 0.13
C ARG A 51 -4.57 -6.09 -0.79
N LYS A 52 -5.62 -6.25 -1.59
CA LYS A 52 -6.09 -5.20 -2.51
C LYS A 52 -6.68 -4.01 -1.79
N ILE A 53 -7.45 -4.26 -0.72
CA ILE A 53 -7.96 -3.20 0.15
C ILE A 53 -6.80 -2.42 0.78
N ILE A 54 -5.77 -3.11 1.30
CA ILE A 54 -4.57 -2.47 1.87
C ILE A 54 -3.81 -1.68 0.80
N HIS A 55 -3.58 -2.25 -0.38
CA HIS A 55 -2.89 -1.55 -1.48
C HIS A 55 -3.58 -0.22 -1.81
N MET A 56 -4.91 -0.23 -1.97
CA MET A 56 -5.68 0.98 -2.32
C MET A 56 -5.76 1.97 -1.16
N LEU A 57 -6.13 1.50 0.04
CA LEU A 57 -6.39 2.39 1.18
C LEU A 57 -5.11 2.81 1.89
N ALA A 58 -4.20 1.89 2.20
CA ALA A 58 -2.95 2.23 2.89
C ALA A 58 -1.87 2.73 1.92
N GLY A 59 -1.75 2.15 0.73
CA GLY A 59 -0.76 2.58 -0.27
C GLY A 59 -1.25 3.73 -1.16
N GLY A 60 -2.44 3.58 -1.73
CA GLY A 60 -3.02 4.49 -2.72
C GLY A 60 -3.45 5.84 -2.13
N VAL A 61 -4.24 5.84 -1.05
CA VAL A 61 -4.66 7.11 -0.41
C VAL A 61 -3.45 7.87 0.14
N VAL A 62 -2.49 7.19 0.77
CA VAL A 62 -1.28 7.83 1.28
C VAL A 62 -0.49 8.48 0.14
N VAL A 63 -0.30 7.79 -0.99
CA VAL A 63 0.48 8.35 -2.10
C VAL A 63 -0.23 9.48 -2.83
N LEU A 64 -1.57 9.48 -2.88
CA LEU A 64 -2.35 10.63 -3.36
C LEU A 64 -2.09 11.89 -2.54
N LEU A 65 -1.86 11.74 -1.23
CA LEU A 65 -1.65 12.86 -0.32
C LEU A 65 -0.20 13.38 -0.34
N VAL A 66 0.76 12.61 -0.84
CA VAL A 66 2.19 12.97 -0.81
C VAL A 66 2.48 14.36 -1.41
N PRO A 67 1.97 14.74 -2.60
CA PRO A 67 2.27 16.05 -3.20
C PRO A 67 1.76 17.24 -2.41
N TYR A 68 0.77 17.02 -1.54
CA TYR A 68 0.13 18.07 -0.75
C TYR A 68 0.80 18.25 0.61
N LEU A 69 1.39 17.18 1.16
CA LEU A 69 1.81 17.13 2.56
C LEU A 69 3.32 17.17 2.75
N PHE A 70 4.10 16.88 1.71
CA PHE A 70 5.56 16.84 1.78
C PHE A 70 6.20 17.76 0.75
N ALA A 71 7.23 18.49 1.18
CA ALA A 71 8.04 19.34 0.33
C ALA A 71 9.25 18.60 -0.24
N SER A 72 9.67 17.49 0.38
CA SER A 72 10.81 16.68 -0.06
C SER A 72 10.51 15.18 -0.06
N PRO A 73 11.25 14.37 -0.85
CA PRO A 73 10.97 12.93 -0.97
C PRO A 73 11.48 12.11 0.23
N TRP A 74 12.22 12.72 1.17
CA TRP A 74 12.89 12.00 2.26
C TRP A 74 11.93 11.43 3.30
N MET A 75 10.91 12.20 3.70
CA MET A 75 9.91 11.72 4.65
C MET A 75 9.03 10.59 4.06
N PRO A 76 8.51 10.69 2.83
CA PRO A 76 7.88 9.57 2.15
C PRO A 76 8.78 8.34 2.01
N LEU A 77 10.06 8.50 1.66
CA LEU A 77 11.02 7.40 1.60
C LEU A 77 11.14 6.71 2.96
N LEU A 78 11.37 7.47 4.03
CA LEU A 78 11.49 6.94 5.39
C LEU A 78 10.23 6.16 5.78
N ALA A 79 9.04 6.70 5.50
CA ALA A 79 7.78 6.03 5.81
C ALA A 79 7.64 4.69 5.07
N GLY A 80 7.97 4.68 3.78
CA GLY A 80 7.95 3.47 2.98
C GLY A 80 8.93 2.41 3.47
N ILE A 81 10.17 2.80 3.81
CA ILE A 81 11.18 1.88 4.38
C ILE A 81 10.73 1.31 5.74
N VAL A 82 10.17 2.14 6.62
CA VAL A 82 9.63 1.69 7.91
C VAL A 82 8.52 0.65 7.69
N LEU A 83 7.61 0.88 6.72
CA LEU A 83 6.55 -0.07 6.37
C LEU A 83 7.11 -1.36 5.73
N THR A 84 8.15 -1.27 4.91
CA THR A 84 8.86 -2.45 4.38
C THR A 84 9.42 -3.31 5.51
N VAL A 85 10.09 -2.70 6.48
CA VAL A 85 10.62 -3.43 7.65
C VAL A 85 9.48 -4.01 8.48
N PHE A 86 8.43 -3.24 8.74
CA PHE A 86 7.26 -3.69 9.50
C PHE A 86 6.59 -4.91 8.87
N THR A 87 6.42 -4.92 7.55
CA THR A 87 5.83 -6.06 6.81
C THR A 87 6.79 -7.25 6.69
N TYR A 88 8.10 -7.01 6.67
CA TYR A 88 9.11 -8.07 6.59
C TYR A 88 9.30 -8.86 7.90
N ILE A 89 9.20 -8.21 9.07
CA ILE A 89 9.39 -8.86 10.37
C ILE A 89 8.48 -10.10 10.58
N PRO A 90 7.16 -10.04 10.29
CA PRO A 90 6.28 -11.21 10.33
C PRO A 90 6.78 -12.41 9.52
N HIS A 91 7.25 -12.17 8.30
CA HIS A 91 7.81 -13.20 7.43
C HIS A 91 9.08 -13.81 8.01
N LYS A 92 9.97 -12.97 8.56
CA LYS A 92 11.24 -13.43 9.12
C LYS A 92 11.08 -14.21 10.44
N THR A 93 10.05 -13.87 11.22
CA THR A 93 9.77 -14.47 12.54
C THR A 93 8.80 -15.66 12.48
N GLY A 94 8.24 -15.96 11.30
CA GLY A 94 7.22 -17.00 11.11
C GLY A 94 5.85 -16.62 11.68
N LYS A 95 5.67 -15.39 12.17
CA LYS A 95 4.41 -14.89 12.73
C LYS A 95 3.64 -14.10 11.68
N ILE A 96 3.29 -14.75 10.58
CA ILE A 96 2.61 -14.09 9.46
C ILE A 96 1.27 -13.47 9.87
N LEU A 97 1.00 -12.28 9.34
CA LEU A 97 -0.27 -11.58 9.50
C LEU A 97 -1.30 -12.24 8.58
N TYR A 98 -1.86 -13.36 9.05
CA TYR A 98 -2.63 -14.34 8.27
C TYR A 98 -3.83 -13.81 7.48
N TRP A 99 -4.30 -12.59 7.78
CA TRP A 99 -5.43 -11.96 7.09
C TRP A 99 -5.04 -11.27 5.79
N PHE A 100 -3.76 -11.03 5.53
CA PHE A 100 -3.29 -10.45 4.25
C PHE A 100 -1.93 -10.98 3.76
N GLN A 101 -1.10 -11.55 4.62
CA GLN A 101 0.18 -12.14 4.23
C GLN A 101 0.04 -13.62 3.86
N THR A 102 0.99 -14.10 3.07
CA THR A 102 1.13 -15.49 2.63
C THR A 102 2.59 -15.92 2.77
N GLU A 103 2.87 -17.13 3.24
CA GLU A 103 4.25 -17.63 3.41
C GLU A 103 5.00 -17.80 2.08
N ASP A 104 4.27 -18.04 0.99
CA ASP A 104 4.85 -18.38 -0.31
C ASP A 104 5.55 -17.20 -1.03
N ASN A 105 5.33 -15.96 -0.59
CA ASN A 105 5.87 -14.78 -1.27
C ASN A 105 5.95 -13.54 -0.37
N LEU A 106 6.89 -12.65 -0.70
CA LEU A 106 7.09 -11.36 -0.03
C LEU A 106 6.47 -10.18 -0.81
N ASN A 107 5.37 -10.40 -1.54
CA ASN A 107 4.83 -9.38 -2.43
C ASN A 107 4.34 -8.13 -1.68
N ASP A 108 3.89 -8.27 -0.43
CA ASP A 108 3.53 -7.16 0.44
C ASP A 108 4.75 -6.31 0.81
N VAL A 109 5.87 -6.94 1.17
CA VAL A 109 7.15 -6.28 1.47
C VAL A 109 7.69 -5.56 0.23
N ASN A 110 7.69 -6.27 -0.91
CA ASN A 110 8.14 -5.72 -2.20
C ASN A 110 7.26 -4.54 -2.63
N PHE A 111 5.95 -4.59 -2.38
CA PHE A 111 5.05 -3.47 -2.66
C PHE A 111 5.45 -2.23 -1.86
N CYS A 112 5.64 -2.33 -0.53
CA CYS A 112 6.08 -1.21 0.30
C CYS A 112 7.44 -0.65 -0.14
N LEU A 113 8.38 -1.54 -0.47
CA LEU A 113 9.72 -1.14 -0.90
C LEU A 113 9.68 -0.42 -2.25
N MET A 114 9.00 -1.00 -3.23
CA MET A 114 8.85 -0.40 -4.55
C MET A 114 8.09 0.91 -4.47
N TRP A 115 7.06 1.00 -3.63
CA TRP A 115 6.36 2.26 -3.36
C TRP A 115 7.34 3.35 -2.90
N ALA A 116 8.19 3.04 -1.92
CA ALA A 116 9.17 3.99 -1.37
C ALA A 116 10.20 4.43 -2.40
N LEU A 117 10.82 3.47 -3.08
CA LEU A 117 11.88 3.72 -4.05
C LEU A 117 11.36 4.46 -5.28
N THR A 118 10.16 4.12 -5.77
CA THR A 118 9.63 4.73 -6.99
C THR A 118 9.25 6.19 -6.76
N VAL A 119 8.59 6.50 -5.63
CA VAL A 119 8.30 7.89 -5.24
C VAL A 119 9.62 8.67 -5.09
N PHE A 120 10.58 8.11 -4.36
CA PHE A 120 11.85 8.80 -4.09
C PHE A 120 12.66 9.07 -5.36
N LEU A 121 12.93 8.03 -6.16
CA LEU A 121 13.81 8.13 -7.32
C LEU A 121 13.20 9.03 -8.41
N ILE A 122 11.90 8.91 -8.69
CA ILE A 122 11.28 9.74 -9.72
C ILE A 122 11.18 11.19 -9.25
N TRP A 123 10.87 11.43 -7.98
CA TRP A 123 10.85 12.80 -7.45
C TRP A 123 12.24 13.43 -7.53
N LEU A 124 13.32 12.70 -7.21
CA LEU A 124 14.68 13.22 -7.38
C LEU A 124 15.01 13.57 -8.84
N VAL A 125 14.60 12.74 -9.80
CA VAL A 125 14.90 12.95 -11.23
C VAL A 125 14.09 14.09 -11.82
N VAL A 126 12.79 14.18 -11.47
CA VAL A 126 11.85 15.12 -12.11
C VAL A 126 11.69 16.41 -11.31
N GLY A 127 12.10 16.43 -10.04
CA GLY A 127 12.03 17.59 -9.15
C GLY A 127 10.63 17.90 -8.63
N THR A 128 9.64 17.04 -8.86
CA THR A 128 8.25 17.25 -8.43
C THR A 128 7.56 15.96 -7.97
N PRO A 129 6.74 16.02 -6.90
CA PRO A 129 6.01 14.85 -6.41
C PRO A 129 4.89 14.39 -7.35
N TRP A 130 4.32 15.32 -8.13
CA TRP A 130 3.13 15.05 -8.94
C TRP A 130 3.34 13.95 -9.98
N ILE A 131 4.53 13.90 -10.57
CA ILE A 131 4.89 12.85 -11.54
C ILE A 131 5.37 11.59 -10.80
N ALA A 132 6.05 11.76 -9.67
CA ALA A 132 6.60 10.67 -8.88
C ALA A 132 5.54 9.71 -8.30
N ILE A 133 4.34 10.21 -8.04
CA ILE A 133 3.24 9.39 -7.51
C ILE A 133 2.51 8.57 -8.58
N ILE A 134 2.70 8.84 -9.88
CA ILE A 134 1.92 8.19 -10.94
C ILE A 134 2.12 6.66 -10.94
N PRO A 135 3.35 6.12 -10.94
CA PRO A 135 3.53 4.66 -10.92
C PRO A 135 2.97 3.96 -9.67
N PRO A 136 3.23 4.43 -8.43
CA PRO A 136 2.63 3.80 -7.26
C PRO A 136 1.11 3.99 -7.19
N LEU A 137 0.54 5.05 -7.75
CA LEU A 137 -0.92 5.19 -7.89
C LEU A 137 -1.49 4.11 -8.81
N PHE A 138 -0.90 3.94 -9.99
CA PHE A 138 -1.31 2.92 -10.95
C PHE A 138 -1.19 1.50 -10.36
N MET A 139 -0.13 1.26 -9.60
CA MET A 139 0.05 0.00 -8.88
C MET A 139 -0.95 -0.18 -7.73
N ALA A 140 -1.24 0.86 -6.96
CA ALA A 140 -2.13 0.77 -5.81
C ALA A 140 -3.60 0.59 -6.24
N PHE A 141 -4.07 1.42 -7.18
CA PHE A 141 -5.45 1.44 -7.63
C PHE A 141 -5.68 0.54 -8.84
N GLY A 142 -4.86 0.58 -9.89
CA GLY A 142 -5.04 -0.23 -11.09
C GLY A 142 -4.97 -1.72 -10.81
N ASP A 143 -3.91 -2.20 -10.14
CA ASP A 143 -3.81 -3.61 -9.71
C ASP A 143 -4.81 -3.93 -8.57
N GLY A 144 -5.17 -2.93 -7.75
CA GLY A 144 -6.23 -2.98 -6.74
C GLY A 144 -7.59 -3.38 -7.32
N VAL A 145 -8.13 -2.52 -8.18
CA VAL A 145 -9.41 -2.65 -8.88
C VAL A 145 -9.41 -3.90 -9.76
N THR A 146 -8.36 -4.10 -10.56
CA THR A 146 -8.20 -5.29 -11.38
C THR A 146 -8.31 -6.58 -10.56
N GLY A 147 -7.67 -6.61 -9.39
CA GLY A 147 -7.71 -7.75 -8.48
C GLY A 147 -9.10 -8.00 -7.92
N VAL A 148 -9.78 -6.95 -7.45
CA VAL A 148 -11.14 -7.02 -6.91
C VAL A 148 -12.11 -7.51 -7.98
N VAL A 149 -12.09 -6.93 -9.18
CA VAL A 149 -13.01 -7.28 -10.26
C VAL A 149 -12.79 -8.71 -10.76
N ARG A 150 -11.53 -9.13 -10.99
CA ARG A 150 -11.23 -10.52 -11.39
C ARG A 150 -11.78 -11.53 -10.38
N ASN A 151 -11.58 -11.27 -9.09
CA ASN A 151 -11.98 -12.21 -8.06
C ASN A 151 -13.51 -12.18 -7.82
N ALA A 152 -14.18 -11.06 -8.11
CA ALA A 152 -15.63 -10.94 -8.07
C ALA A 152 -16.29 -11.70 -9.23
N VAL A 153 -15.71 -11.61 -10.43
CA VAL A 153 -16.23 -12.28 -11.63
C VAL A 153 -16.02 -13.79 -11.57
N PHE A 154 -14.86 -14.26 -11.10
CA PHE A 154 -14.51 -15.69 -11.20
C PHE A 154 -14.59 -16.47 -9.88
N LYS A 155 -14.81 -15.80 -8.74
CA LYS A 155 -14.87 -16.38 -7.38
C LYS A 155 -13.67 -17.26 -6.99
N LYS A 156 -12.60 -17.24 -7.80
CA LYS A 156 -11.34 -17.97 -7.68
C LYS A 156 -10.23 -17.08 -8.21
N ARG A 157 -8.99 -17.28 -7.75
CA ARG A 157 -7.82 -16.59 -8.29
C ARG A 157 -7.56 -17.05 -9.72
N THR A 158 -7.90 -16.21 -10.70
CA THR A 158 -7.60 -16.46 -12.12
C THR A 158 -6.94 -15.23 -12.76
N LYS A 159 -5.90 -15.50 -13.57
CA LYS A 159 -5.23 -14.50 -14.41
C LYS A 159 -5.98 -14.35 -15.74
N ASN A 160 -7.24 -13.96 -15.69
CA ASN A 160 -8.05 -13.78 -16.90
C ASN A 160 -7.76 -12.39 -17.56
N PRO A 161 -7.67 -12.29 -18.91
CA PRO A 161 -7.45 -11.04 -19.63
C PRO A 161 -8.44 -9.92 -19.29
N ILE A 162 -9.65 -10.22 -18.82
CA ILE A 162 -10.66 -9.21 -18.46
C ILE A 162 -10.15 -8.18 -17.45
N GLY A 163 -9.23 -8.59 -16.56
CA GLY A 163 -8.66 -7.64 -15.62
C GLY A 163 -7.73 -6.60 -16.25
N ASN A 164 -7.23 -6.80 -17.48
CA ASN A 164 -6.47 -5.75 -18.17
C ASN A 164 -7.37 -4.59 -18.61
N VAL A 165 -8.68 -4.83 -18.79
CA VAL A 165 -9.68 -3.78 -19.09
C VAL A 165 -9.90 -2.87 -17.88
N PHE A 166 -9.68 -3.39 -16.67
CA PHE A 166 -9.84 -2.67 -15.41
C PHE A 166 -8.52 -2.14 -14.84
N MET A 167 -7.43 -2.25 -15.60
CA MET A 167 -6.14 -1.67 -15.25
C MET A 167 -6.17 -0.20 -15.66
N VAL A 168 -6.74 0.64 -14.79
CA VAL A 168 -6.89 2.10 -14.98
C VAL A 168 -6.11 2.82 -13.89
#